data_AF-A0A560PFN1-F1
#
_entry.id   AF-A0A560PFN1-F1
#
_cell.length_a   1.000
_cell.length_b   1.000
_cell.length_c   1.000
_cell.angle_alpha   90.00
_cell.angle_beta   90.00
_cell.angle_gamma   90.00
#
_symmetry.space_group_name_H-M   'P 1'
#
loop_
_entity.id
_entity.type
_entity.pdbx_description
1 polymer ?
#
loop_
_entity_poly.entity_id
_entity_poly.type
_entity_poly.pdbx_seq_one_letter_code
_entity_poly.pdbx_strand_id
1 'polypeptide(L)'
;MKRRLLFGKFLYLVLILLGVTAHAATGPEVAQLLNTRYSNTPQACPGNQAAYFCSGVLVSGLMSGLPIRFWEHTDSAIALGARSFSYLRSDQGIRSLTQDSGMVFSDPFTAISQGKSVDVLCAYPLVASIQGNYGCGTGGTADDPGSCAALGVIDAAGWLTHFQQQGQQPALQCSLSSRIAAQFRASLLAHEQLGGSWVTQPNQLQVRNWNAEVPGQVPVQALFYDTSRSGGLRVAQRNQRDYHAATGQWLPILRLDLAGAEGIVFGFNLQDQLYVGYEVAQRLNARYFDTATTCPDGRAPFYCNGVVLRGTESTSAFQSWNPSPRSEDINGVSASYVRADAAMSLPAWPQGLLFKALDAPTSNPLTVRCLYPFDGYTGALTEACTGRMECTTLEVDSVESWLYWYSTTPYNSCSFAPSVHMVQVLLDLRNTYAHPPYHWNEFVLTPWPQRIPERLPIDALFYGVAYNPGDGRAGARYIQDDYFKTTGRFWPIVHLRLDATDGQVFTYVPDDQCLDDSCPPPVSLMSAESTKAWFEEHGQ
;
A
#
# COMPACT_ATOMS: atom_id res chain seq x y z
N MET A 1 -14.89 -46.98 -40.78
CA MET A 1 -13.65 -46.64 -40.05
C MET A 1 -13.15 -45.19 -40.25
N LYS A 2 -13.50 -44.47 -41.33
CA LYS A 2 -13.04 -43.07 -41.57
C LYS A 2 -13.87 -41.95 -40.89
N ARG A 3 -15.11 -42.19 -40.44
CA ARG A 3 -15.96 -41.16 -39.78
C ARG A 3 -15.71 -40.97 -38.27
N ARG A 4 -15.07 -41.94 -37.59
CA ARG A 4 -14.78 -41.84 -36.14
C ARG A 4 -13.48 -41.08 -35.81
N LEU A 5 -12.56 -40.92 -36.78
CA LEU A 5 -11.32 -40.17 -36.56
C LEU A 5 -11.47 -38.64 -36.68
N LEU A 6 -12.53 -38.15 -37.33
CA LEU A 6 -12.78 -36.71 -37.49
C LEU A 6 -13.45 -36.10 -36.24
N PHE A 7 -14.29 -36.87 -35.52
CA PHE A 7 -14.91 -36.41 -34.27
C PHE A 7 -13.91 -36.33 -33.11
N GLY A 8 -12.92 -37.23 -33.05
CA GLY A 8 -11.89 -37.21 -32.00
C GLY A 8 -10.90 -36.05 -32.12
N LYS A 9 -10.60 -35.58 -33.34
CA LYS A 9 -9.73 -34.41 -33.56
C LYS A 9 -10.44 -33.08 -33.29
N PHE A 10 -11.75 -33.01 -33.50
CA PHE A 10 -12.54 -31.80 -33.19
C PHE A 10 -12.71 -31.62 -31.67
N LEU A 11 -12.86 -32.72 -30.92
CA LEU A 11 -13.00 -32.67 -29.46
C LEU A 11 -11.68 -32.29 -28.75
N TYR A 12 -10.53 -32.68 -29.30
CA TYR A 12 -9.22 -32.28 -28.77
C TYR A 12 -8.88 -30.80 -29.03
N LEU A 13 -9.37 -30.20 -30.12
CA LEU A 13 -9.16 -28.77 -30.39
C LEU A 13 -10.02 -27.88 -29.47
N VAL A 14 -11.22 -28.35 -29.10
CA VAL A 14 -12.13 -27.63 -28.17
C VAL A 14 -11.64 -27.72 -26.72
N LEU A 15 -11.00 -28.82 -26.29
CA LEU A 15 -10.43 -28.92 -24.94
C LEU A 15 -9.15 -28.09 -24.74
N ILE A 16 -8.36 -27.80 -25.79
CA ILE A 16 -7.16 -26.96 -25.68
C ILE A 16 -7.52 -25.46 -25.62
N LEU A 17 -8.71 -25.07 -26.11
CA LEU A 17 -9.22 -23.70 -26.02
C LEU A 17 -9.92 -23.37 -24.68
N LEU A 18 -10.15 -24.36 -23.81
CA LEU A 18 -10.79 -24.17 -22.49
C LEU A 18 -9.79 -23.98 -21.34
N GLY A 19 -8.49 -23.94 -21.63
CA GLY A 19 -7.42 -23.89 -20.62
C GLY A 19 -6.61 -22.60 -20.55
N VAL A 20 -6.94 -21.57 -21.33
CA VAL A 20 -6.30 -20.25 -21.18
C VAL A 20 -7.15 -19.44 -20.21
N THR A 21 -6.92 -19.61 -18.92
CA THR A 21 -7.29 -18.56 -17.97
C THR A 21 -6.45 -17.34 -18.35
N ALA A 22 -7.05 -16.40 -19.06
CA ALA A 22 -6.46 -15.09 -19.29
C ALA A 22 -6.27 -14.47 -17.90
N HIS A 23 -5.06 -14.58 -17.36
CA HIS A 23 -4.71 -13.90 -16.12
C HIS A 23 -4.72 -12.40 -16.44
N ALA A 24 -5.38 -11.62 -15.59
CA ALA A 24 -5.27 -10.17 -15.66
C ALA A 24 -3.78 -9.78 -15.55
N ALA A 25 -3.35 -8.78 -16.32
CA ALA A 25 -1.96 -8.32 -16.29
C ALA A 25 -1.58 -7.93 -14.85
N THR A 26 -0.41 -8.39 -14.41
CA THR A 26 0.15 -8.06 -13.11
C THR A 26 0.54 -6.59 -13.03
N GLY A 27 0.67 -6.03 -11.83
CA GLY A 27 1.09 -4.64 -11.63
C GLY A 27 2.40 -4.26 -12.36
N PRO A 28 3.47 -5.08 -12.30
CA PRO A 28 4.68 -4.86 -13.09
C PRO A 28 4.44 -4.86 -14.61
N GLU A 29 3.62 -5.77 -15.12
CA GLU A 29 3.29 -5.83 -16.55
C GLU A 29 2.49 -4.60 -17.00
N VAL A 30 1.55 -4.12 -16.18
CA VAL A 30 0.81 -2.88 -16.45
C VAL A 30 1.76 -1.68 -16.46
N ALA A 31 2.70 -1.58 -15.51
CA ALA A 31 3.70 -0.51 -15.51
C ALA A 31 4.57 -0.54 -16.79
N GLN A 32 5.02 -1.72 -17.20
CA GLN A 32 5.80 -1.89 -18.44
C GLN A 32 4.99 -1.52 -19.68
N LEU A 33 3.72 -1.94 -19.76
CA LEU A 33 2.82 -1.58 -20.85
C LEU A 33 2.64 -0.06 -20.95
N LEU A 34 2.44 0.62 -19.83
CA LEU A 34 2.27 2.07 -19.79
C LEU A 34 3.54 2.82 -20.20
N ASN A 35 4.72 2.38 -19.74
CA ASN A 35 6.00 2.96 -20.19
C ASN A 35 6.24 2.75 -21.69
N THR A 36 5.90 1.58 -22.21
CA THR A 36 5.97 1.29 -23.66
C THR A 36 5.07 2.25 -24.45
N ARG A 37 3.84 2.47 -23.98
CA ARG A 37 2.90 3.40 -24.61
C ARG A 37 3.33 4.85 -24.47
N TYR A 38 3.86 5.25 -23.31
CA TYR A 38 4.36 6.60 -23.05
C TYR A 38 5.50 6.97 -24.00
N SER A 39 6.42 6.04 -24.23
CA SER A 39 7.57 6.22 -25.13
C SER A 39 7.24 6.06 -26.62
N ASN A 40 6.07 5.51 -26.97
CA ASN A 40 5.63 5.36 -28.35
C ASN A 40 4.99 6.65 -28.88
N THR A 41 5.63 7.28 -29.87
CA THR A 41 5.29 8.63 -30.36
C THR A 41 4.87 8.68 -31.84
N PRO A 42 3.96 7.80 -32.32
CA PRO A 42 3.49 7.84 -33.69
C PRO A 42 2.73 9.15 -33.95
N GLN A 43 2.75 9.56 -35.22
CA GLN A 43 1.98 10.70 -35.71
C GLN A 43 0.48 10.38 -35.77
N ALA A 44 0.13 9.14 -36.07
CA ALA A 44 -1.22 8.59 -36.07
C ALA A 44 -1.15 7.08 -35.80
N CYS A 45 -2.22 6.53 -35.24
CA CYS A 45 -2.39 5.10 -35.02
C CYS A 45 -2.89 4.38 -36.28
N PRO A 46 -2.81 3.03 -36.33
CA PRO A 46 -3.31 2.25 -37.47
C PRO A 46 -4.73 2.63 -37.88
N GLY A 47 -5.00 2.67 -39.18
CA GLY A 47 -6.29 3.12 -39.72
C GLY A 47 -6.49 4.64 -39.67
N ASN A 48 -5.40 5.43 -39.60
CA ASN A 48 -5.43 6.88 -39.48
C ASN A 48 -6.21 7.38 -38.25
N GLN A 49 -6.12 6.62 -37.16
CA GLN A 49 -6.71 6.99 -35.87
C GLN A 49 -5.82 8.00 -35.15
N ALA A 50 -6.41 8.84 -34.30
CA ALA A 50 -5.65 9.75 -33.45
C ALA A 50 -4.68 9.00 -32.52
N ALA A 51 -3.55 9.61 -32.15
CA ALA A 51 -2.46 8.90 -31.49
C ALA A 51 -2.83 8.28 -30.12
N TYR A 52 -3.84 8.81 -29.42
CA TYR A 52 -4.31 8.25 -28.14
C TYR A 52 -4.85 6.82 -28.24
N PHE A 53 -5.17 6.34 -29.46
CA PHE A 53 -5.65 4.97 -29.67
C PHE A 53 -4.61 3.89 -29.39
N CYS A 54 -3.32 4.18 -29.56
CA CYS A 54 -2.24 3.19 -29.50
C CYS A 54 -0.97 3.70 -28.80
N SER A 55 -0.98 4.96 -28.37
CA SER A 55 0.19 5.68 -27.88
C SER A 55 -0.19 6.69 -26.81
N GLY A 56 0.76 7.00 -25.94
CA GLY A 56 0.54 7.85 -24.78
C GLY A 56 -0.36 7.22 -23.73
N VAL A 57 -0.47 7.90 -22.59
CA VAL A 57 -1.20 7.43 -21.41
C VAL A 57 -2.23 8.47 -20.99
N LEU A 58 -3.44 8.02 -20.70
CA LEU A 58 -4.54 8.86 -20.24
C LEU A 58 -4.66 8.74 -18.72
N VAL A 59 -4.44 9.84 -18.01
CA VAL A 59 -4.57 9.88 -16.56
C VAL A 59 -5.56 10.96 -16.14
N SER A 60 -6.32 10.70 -15.08
CA SER A 60 -7.21 11.69 -14.47
C SER A 60 -7.29 11.44 -12.98
N GLY A 61 -7.27 12.49 -12.18
CA GLY A 61 -7.50 12.43 -10.75
C GLY A 61 -8.74 13.22 -10.34
N LEU A 62 -9.05 13.17 -9.05
CA LEU A 62 -9.95 14.11 -8.40
C LEU A 62 -9.09 15.07 -7.57
N MET A 63 -9.59 16.27 -7.27
CA MET A 63 -8.96 17.09 -6.24
C MET A 63 -9.09 16.39 -4.89
N SER A 64 -8.06 16.51 -4.06
CA SER A 64 -8.08 15.96 -2.70
C SER A 64 -9.24 16.54 -1.89
N GLY A 65 -9.82 15.73 -1.00
CA GLY A 65 -10.93 16.12 -0.12
C GLY A 65 -12.34 16.04 -0.73
N LEU A 66 -12.49 15.68 -2.01
CA LEU A 66 -13.81 15.44 -2.59
C LEU A 66 -14.43 14.14 -2.04
N PRO A 67 -15.67 14.16 -1.52
CA PRO A 67 -16.31 12.99 -0.91
C PRO A 67 -16.98 12.09 -1.96
N ILE A 68 -16.36 11.90 -3.13
CA ILE A 68 -16.83 11.04 -4.21
C ILE A 68 -15.73 10.06 -4.61
N ARG A 69 -16.12 8.92 -5.15
CA ARG A 69 -15.15 7.89 -5.57
C ARG A 69 -14.50 8.31 -6.89
N PHE A 70 -13.28 7.81 -7.15
CA PHE A 70 -12.51 8.26 -8.32
C PHE A 70 -13.21 8.01 -9.67
N TRP A 71 -14.09 7.00 -9.75
CA TRP A 71 -14.89 6.68 -10.94
C TRP A 71 -16.25 7.39 -10.99
N GLU A 72 -16.57 8.21 -10.00
CA GLU A 72 -17.76 9.06 -10.01
C GLU A 72 -17.44 10.41 -10.67
N HIS A 73 -18.48 11.20 -10.92
CA HIS A 73 -18.39 12.48 -11.63
C HIS A 73 -18.71 13.63 -10.67
N THR A 74 -17.98 14.73 -10.77
CA THR A 74 -18.33 15.98 -10.09
C THR A 74 -19.53 16.64 -10.78
N ASP A 75 -20.21 17.57 -10.09
CA ASP A 75 -21.34 18.32 -10.67
C ASP A 75 -20.96 19.00 -12.00
N SER A 76 -19.77 19.59 -12.08
CA SER A 76 -19.25 20.19 -13.31
C SER A 76 -19.06 19.15 -14.43
N ALA A 77 -18.54 17.96 -14.11
CA ALA A 77 -18.40 16.89 -15.09
C ALA A 77 -19.76 16.34 -15.55
N ILE A 78 -20.74 16.23 -14.65
CA ILE A 78 -22.12 15.84 -14.98
C ILE A 78 -22.75 16.88 -15.92
N ALA A 79 -22.65 18.16 -15.59
CA ALA A 79 -23.20 19.25 -16.40
C ALA A 79 -22.59 19.31 -17.81
N LEU A 80 -21.29 19.03 -17.94
CA LEU A 80 -20.62 18.95 -19.22
C LEU A 80 -20.89 17.62 -19.95
N GLY A 81 -21.18 16.54 -19.24
CA GLY A 81 -21.22 15.18 -19.81
C GLY A 81 -19.82 14.63 -20.17
N ALA A 82 -18.76 15.24 -19.65
CA ALA A 82 -17.38 14.86 -19.90
C ALA A 82 -16.46 15.22 -18.73
N ARG A 83 -15.33 14.53 -18.67
CA ARG A 83 -14.27 14.73 -17.67
C ARG A 83 -12.93 14.95 -18.35
N SER A 84 -12.12 15.81 -17.72
CA SER A 84 -10.78 16.12 -18.18
C SER A 84 -9.76 15.02 -17.83
N PHE A 85 -8.90 14.72 -18.80
CA PHE A 85 -7.77 13.81 -18.67
C PHE A 85 -6.49 14.52 -19.12
N SER A 86 -5.39 14.23 -18.44
CA SER A 86 -4.05 14.54 -18.92
C SER A 86 -3.58 13.45 -19.88
N TYR A 87 -3.07 13.85 -21.03
CA TYR A 87 -2.47 12.94 -22.01
C TYR A 87 -0.95 13.02 -21.92
N LEU A 88 -0.32 11.92 -21.52
CA LEU A 88 1.10 11.84 -21.27
C LEU A 88 1.81 11.11 -22.42
N ARG A 89 2.85 11.73 -22.97
CA ARG A 89 3.76 11.16 -23.98
C ARG A 89 5.18 11.68 -23.76
N SER A 90 6.18 10.87 -24.13
CA SER A 90 7.60 11.20 -23.94
C SER A 90 8.07 12.43 -24.71
N ASP A 91 7.43 12.75 -25.83
CA ASP A 91 7.79 13.86 -26.72
C ASP A 91 7.10 15.19 -26.37
N GLN A 92 6.30 15.25 -25.30
CA GLN A 92 5.53 16.46 -24.95
C GLN A 92 6.21 17.32 -23.87
N GLY A 93 7.32 16.88 -23.27
CA GLY A 93 8.05 17.68 -22.27
C GLY A 93 7.34 17.84 -20.92
N ILE A 94 6.27 17.09 -20.68
CA ILE A 94 5.40 17.17 -19.49
C ILE A 94 6.19 16.76 -18.24
N ARG A 95 6.15 17.61 -17.20
CA ARG A 95 6.88 17.43 -15.93
C ARG A 95 6.00 17.54 -14.70
N SER A 96 4.73 17.85 -14.84
CA SER A 96 3.82 18.04 -13.72
C SER A 96 2.41 17.56 -14.06
N LEU A 97 1.67 17.20 -13.01
CA LEU A 97 0.24 16.97 -13.05
C LEU A 97 -0.47 17.88 -12.06
N THR A 98 -1.76 18.12 -12.30
CA THR A 98 -2.62 18.84 -11.37
C THR A 98 -3.00 17.95 -10.17
N GLN A 99 -3.26 16.64 -10.35
CA GLN A 99 -3.64 15.72 -9.27
C GLN A 99 -2.50 14.81 -8.84
N ASP A 100 -2.35 14.59 -7.54
CA ASP A 100 -1.30 13.80 -6.85
C ASP A 100 -1.56 12.31 -6.87
N SER A 101 -2.79 11.92 -7.18
CA SER A 101 -3.21 10.55 -7.38
C SER A 101 -4.42 10.51 -8.33
N GLY A 102 -4.63 9.38 -8.96
CA GLY A 102 -5.77 9.19 -9.85
C GLY A 102 -5.84 7.82 -10.49
N MET A 103 -6.57 7.76 -11.59
CA MET A 103 -6.75 6.57 -12.41
C MET A 103 -6.01 6.71 -13.74
N VAL A 104 -5.63 5.55 -14.27
CA VAL A 104 -5.08 5.39 -15.61
C VAL A 104 -6.08 4.64 -16.46
N PHE A 105 -6.46 5.23 -17.60
CA PHE A 105 -7.35 4.59 -18.57
C PHE A 105 -6.59 3.65 -19.50
N SER A 106 -7.24 2.55 -19.87
CA SER A 106 -6.88 1.66 -20.97
C SER A 106 -6.84 2.45 -22.28
N ASP A 107 -6.03 2.03 -23.24
CA ASP A 107 -6.21 2.54 -24.61
C ASP A 107 -7.56 2.05 -25.16
N PRO A 108 -8.12 2.77 -26.13
CA PRO A 108 -9.33 2.35 -26.82
C PRO A 108 -9.32 0.90 -27.32
N PHE A 109 -8.22 0.39 -27.90
CA PHE A 109 -8.20 -1.00 -28.41
C PHE A 109 -8.32 -2.03 -27.29
N THR A 110 -7.57 -1.84 -26.20
CA THR A 110 -7.67 -2.67 -24.99
C THR A 110 -9.03 -2.54 -24.32
N ALA A 111 -9.59 -1.33 -24.25
CA ALA A 111 -10.92 -1.12 -23.68
C ALA A 111 -11.99 -1.87 -24.50
N ILE A 112 -11.95 -1.78 -25.83
CA ILE A 112 -12.89 -2.45 -26.74
C ILE A 112 -12.81 -3.97 -26.58
N SER A 113 -11.61 -4.55 -26.44
CA SER A 113 -11.47 -6.00 -26.24
C SER A 113 -12.08 -6.49 -24.92
N GLN A 114 -12.26 -5.59 -23.95
CA GLN A 114 -12.92 -5.84 -22.67
C GLN A 114 -14.41 -5.46 -22.69
N GLY A 115 -14.98 -5.06 -23.83
CA GLY A 115 -16.36 -4.58 -23.94
C GLY A 115 -16.58 -3.20 -23.33
N LYS A 116 -15.51 -2.45 -23.06
CA LYS A 116 -15.52 -1.09 -22.51
C LYS A 116 -15.29 -0.05 -23.62
N SER A 117 -15.56 1.22 -23.34
CA SER A 117 -15.36 2.30 -24.31
C SER A 117 -14.59 3.47 -23.70
N VAL A 118 -13.63 4.00 -24.45
CA VAL A 118 -12.97 5.28 -24.18
C VAL A 118 -13.36 6.22 -25.31
N ASP A 119 -14.14 7.25 -24.99
CA ASP A 119 -14.60 8.22 -25.99
C ASP A 119 -13.95 9.59 -25.73
N VAL A 120 -12.81 9.84 -26.37
CA VAL A 120 -12.17 11.16 -26.36
C VAL A 120 -12.96 12.07 -27.30
N LEU A 121 -13.29 13.27 -26.83
CA LEU A 121 -14.14 14.24 -27.52
C LEU A 121 -13.31 15.32 -28.22
N CYS A 122 -12.33 15.89 -27.53
CA CYS A 122 -11.45 16.91 -28.09
C CYS A 122 -10.11 16.98 -27.34
N ALA A 123 -9.15 17.70 -27.93
CA ALA A 123 -7.81 17.90 -27.39
C ALA A 123 -7.46 19.38 -27.29
N TYR A 124 -6.92 19.78 -26.14
CA TYR A 124 -6.37 21.10 -25.88
C TYR A 124 -4.84 21.03 -25.80
N PRO A 125 -4.11 21.92 -26.50
CA PRO A 125 -2.66 22.03 -26.34
C PRO A 125 -2.26 22.38 -24.90
N LEU A 126 -3.03 23.15 -24.16
CA LEU A 126 -2.75 23.50 -22.76
C LEU A 126 -3.91 23.12 -21.85
N VAL A 127 -3.67 23.00 -20.55
CA VAL A 127 -4.74 22.98 -19.56
C VAL A 127 -5.60 24.25 -19.72
N ALA A 128 -6.90 24.06 -19.91
CA ALA A 128 -7.87 25.08 -20.28
C ALA A 128 -8.99 25.19 -19.24
N SER A 129 -9.69 26.33 -19.25
CA SER A 129 -11.01 26.40 -18.62
C SER A 129 -12.02 25.69 -19.53
N ILE A 130 -12.66 24.65 -19.01
CA ILE A 130 -13.57 23.79 -19.76
C ILE A 130 -14.97 24.40 -19.78
N GLN A 131 -15.47 24.69 -20.99
CA GLN A 131 -16.80 25.28 -21.21
C GLN A 131 -17.38 24.81 -22.55
N GLY A 132 -18.68 25.05 -22.76
CA GLY A 132 -19.36 24.66 -24.01
C GLY A 132 -19.60 23.16 -24.14
N ASN A 133 -19.72 22.67 -25.38
CA ASN A 133 -20.15 21.30 -25.68
C ASN A 133 -19.14 20.28 -25.13
N TYR A 134 -19.51 19.57 -24.06
CA TYR A 134 -18.63 18.62 -23.38
C TYR A 134 -17.30 19.20 -22.90
N GLY A 135 -17.25 20.51 -22.65
CA GLY A 135 -16.02 21.20 -22.29
C GLY A 135 -15.05 21.42 -23.45
N CYS A 136 -15.48 21.22 -24.71
CA CYS A 136 -14.67 21.40 -25.92
C CYS A 136 -14.80 22.80 -26.55
N GLY A 137 -15.50 23.74 -25.91
CA GLY A 137 -15.80 25.06 -26.45
C GLY A 137 -17.08 25.09 -27.29
N THR A 138 -17.27 26.18 -28.03
CA THR A 138 -18.44 26.44 -28.87
C THR A 138 -18.08 26.30 -30.35
N GLY A 139 -19.06 25.90 -31.18
CA GLY A 139 -18.90 25.80 -32.64
C GLY A 139 -18.64 24.38 -33.19
N GLY A 140 -18.29 23.43 -32.33
CA GLY A 140 -18.22 22.01 -32.70
C GLY A 140 -19.59 21.35 -32.84
N THR A 141 -19.64 20.17 -33.47
CA THR A 141 -20.85 19.36 -33.64
C THR A 141 -21.02 18.35 -32.49
N ALA A 142 -22.13 17.61 -32.46
CA ALA A 142 -22.32 16.54 -31.47
C ALA A 142 -21.34 15.37 -31.67
N ASP A 143 -21.00 15.05 -32.92
CA ASP A 143 -20.12 13.91 -33.27
C ASP A 143 -18.63 14.27 -33.18
N ASP A 144 -18.30 15.54 -33.49
CA ASP A 144 -16.96 16.13 -33.33
C ASP A 144 -17.09 17.48 -32.61
N PRO A 145 -16.99 17.49 -31.26
CA PRO A 145 -17.16 18.70 -30.46
C PRO A 145 -15.99 19.70 -30.52
N GLY A 146 -14.91 19.39 -31.24
CA GLY A 146 -13.76 20.29 -31.38
C GLY A 146 -14.17 21.68 -31.90
N SER A 147 -13.74 22.75 -31.22
CA SER A 147 -14.16 24.12 -31.54
C SER A 147 -13.28 24.83 -32.58
N CYS A 148 -12.02 24.42 -32.75
CA CYS A 148 -11.06 25.13 -33.61
C CYS A 148 -11.50 25.18 -35.08
N ALA A 149 -12.10 24.11 -35.61
CA ALA A 149 -12.50 24.04 -37.01
C ALA A 149 -13.54 25.12 -37.39
N ALA A 150 -14.44 25.47 -36.47
CA ALA A 150 -15.42 26.54 -36.66
C ALA A 150 -14.78 27.94 -36.76
N LEU A 151 -13.54 28.08 -36.28
CA LEU A 151 -12.74 29.30 -36.35
C LEU A 151 -11.75 29.29 -37.52
N GLY A 152 -11.82 28.28 -38.40
CA GLY A 152 -10.86 28.08 -39.49
C GLY A 152 -9.49 27.59 -39.02
N VAL A 153 -9.36 27.15 -37.77
CA VAL A 153 -8.12 26.63 -37.18
C VAL A 153 -8.12 25.10 -37.28
N ILE A 154 -7.21 24.54 -38.09
CA ILE A 154 -7.16 23.08 -38.33
C ILE A 154 -5.75 22.48 -38.21
N ASP A 155 -4.74 23.29 -37.91
CA ASP A 155 -3.35 22.87 -37.77
C ASP A 155 -2.65 23.61 -36.62
N ALA A 156 -1.41 23.22 -36.32
CA ALA A 156 -0.65 23.77 -35.20
C ALA A 156 -0.30 25.26 -35.40
N ALA A 157 0.06 25.64 -36.62
CA ALA A 157 0.43 27.02 -36.96
C ALA A 157 -0.76 27.98 -36.82
N GLY A 158 -1.94 27.55 -37.29
CA GLY A 158 -3.20 28.25 -37.11
C GLY A 158 -3.57 28.36 -35.64
N TRP A 159 -3.37 27.30 -34.86
CA TRP A 159 -3.65 27.33 -33.43
C TRP A 159 -2.75 28.32 -32.68
N LEU A 160 -1.43 28.30 -32.95
CA LEU A 160 -0.48 29.25 -32.35
C LEU A 160 -0.82 30.70 -32.71
N THR A 161 -1.19 30.95 -33.96
CA THR A 161 -1.62 32.27 -34.43
C THR A 161 -2.88 32.72 -33.70
N HIS A 162 -3.88 31.85 -33.58
CA HIS A 162 -5.11 32.13 -32.84
C HIS A 162 -4.82 32.39 -31.36
N PHE A 163 -4.01 31.56 -30.71
CA PHE A 163 -3.66 31.72 -29.30
C PHE A 163 -2.94 33.04 -29.04
N GLN A 164 -2.03 33.44 -29.94
CA GLN A 164 -1.38 34.75 -29.90
C GLN A 164 -2.38 35.90 -30.00
N GLN A 165 -3.38 35.80 -30.90
CA GLN A 165 -4.43 36.80 -31.06
C GLN A 165 -5.33 36.92 -29.82
N GLN A 166 -5.52 35.83 -29.08
CA GLN A 166 -6.22 35.81 -27.79
C GLN A 166 -5.35 36.26 -26.62
N GLY A 167 -4.19 36.87 -26.88
CA GLY A 167 -3.28 37.35 -25.85
C GLY A 167 -2.66 36.23 -25.01
N GLN A 168 -2.50 35.03 -25.58
CA GLN A 168 -1.94 33.85 -24.93
C GLN A 168 -2.67 33.44 -23.65
N GLN A 169 -3.99 33.62 -23.60
CA GLN A 169 -4.82 33.24 -22.45
C GLN A 169 -5.32 31.79 -22.61
N PRO A 170 -4.93 30.83 -21.74
CA PRO A 170 -5.38 29.43 -21.85
C PRO A 170 -6.90 29.25 -21.78
N ALA A 171 -7.63 30.20 -21.18
CA ALA A 171 -9.10 30.17 -21.14
C ALA A 171 -9.76 30.50 -22.49
N LEU A 172 -9.02 31.10 -23.43
CA LEU A 172 -9.52 31.54 -24.74
C LEU A 172 -8.99 30.69 -25.90
N GLN A 173 -8.22 29.63 -25.63
CA GLN A 173 -7.80 28.70 -26.66
C GLN A 173 -9.01 27.90 -27.20
N CYS A 174 -8.98 27.56 -28.49
CA CYS A 174 -9.91 26.59 -29.06
C CYS A 174 -9.40 25.15 -28.87
N SER A 175 -10.31 24.16 -28.96
CA SER A 175 -9.98 22.73 -28.91
C SER A 175 -9.94 22.10 -30.29
N LEU A 176 -9.00 21.17 -30.49
CA LEU A 176 -8.82 20.44 -31.75
C LEU A 176 -9.58 19.10 -31.71
N SER A 177 -9.99 18.63 -32.89
CA SER A 177 -10.71 17.37 -33.05
C SER A 177 -9.88 16.18 -32.56
N SER A 178 -10.52 15.29 -31.81
CA SER A 178 -9.97 13.98 -31.44
C SER A 178 -10.30 12.89 -32.46
N ARG A 179 -11.19 13.19 -33.42
CA ARG A 179 -11.66 12.26 -34.47
C ARG A 179 -10.79 12.33 -35.71
N ILE A 180 -10.22 13.51 -35.98
CA ILE A 180 -9.37 13.76 -37.12
C ILE A 180 -7.90 13.69 -36.67
N ALA A 181 -7.20 12.62 -37.03
CA ALA A 181 -5.82 12.38 -36.58
C ALA A 181 -4.87 13.56 -36.84
N ALA A 182 -5.02 14.27 -37.96
CA ALA A 182 -4.22 15.45 -38.27
C ALA A 182 -4.46 16.61 -37.29
N GLN A 183 -5.70 16.83 -36.85
CA GLN A 183 -6.03 17.87 -35.86
C GLN A 183 -5.61 17.46 -34.45
N PHE A 184 -5.78 16.19 -34.07
CA PHE A 184 -5.25 15.69 -32.80
C PHE A 184 -3.73 15.84 -32.75
N ARG A 185 -3.03 15.50 -33.85
CA ARG A 185 -1.59 15.75 -33.96
C ARG A 185 -1.25 17.23 -33.86
N ALA A 186 -2.06 18.10 -34.46
CA ALA A 186 -1.86 19.54 -34.35
C ALA A 186 -1.90 20.01 -32.89
N SER A 187 -2.66 19.35 -31.99
CA SER A 187 -2.68 19.76 -30.59
C SER A 187 -1.37 19.46 -29.87
N LEU A 188 -0.73 18.35 -30.23
CA LEU A 188 0.58 17.95 -29.70
C LEU A 188 1.68 18.87 -30.24
N LEU A 189 1.67 19.14 -31.55
CA LEU A 189 2.65 20.04 -32.18
C LEU A 189 2.53 21.48 -31.66
N ALA A 190 1.30 21.98 -31.48
CA ALA A 190 1.08 23.30 -30.91
C ALA A 190 1.61 23.40 -29.47
N HIS A 191 1.40 22.36 -28.66
CA HIS A 191 1.95 22.28 -27.31
C HIS A 191 3.48 22.32 -27.31
N GLU A 192 4.12 21.43 -28.07
CA GLU A 192 5.57 21.34 -28.21
C GLU A 192 6.19 22.68 -28.65
N GLN A 193 5.58 23.35 -29.65
CA GLN A 193 6.08 24.60 -30.23
C GLN A 193 5.94 25.82 -29.33
N LEU A 194 5.06 25.79 -28.31
CA LEU A 194 5.00 26.87 -27.31
C LEU A 194 6.28 26.96 -26.47
N GLY A 195 6.92 25.81 -26.22
CA GLY A 195 8.16 25.72 -25.45
C GLY A 195 8.08 26.29 -24.02
N GLY A 196 9.25 26.46 -23.40
CA GLY A 196 9.37 27.10 -22.08
C GLY A 196 8.60 26.38 -20.96
N SER A 197 7.93 27.13 -20.09
CA SER A 197 7.13 26.57 -19.00
C SER A 197 5.81 25.95 -19.46
N TRP A 198 5.32 26.30 -20.65
CA TRP A 198 4.04 25.79 -21.17
C TRP A 198 4.03 24.28 -21.36
N VAL A 199 5.15 23.73 -21.84
CA VAL A 199 5.30 22.28 -22.10
C VAL A 199 5.41 21.44 -20.82
N THR A 200 5.58 22.08 -19.66
CA THR A 200 5.68 21.35 -18.38
C THR A 200 4.33 20.84 -17.89
N GLN A 201 3.23 21.45 -18.38
CA GLN A 201 1.86 21.05 -18.10
C GLN A 201 1.40 20.03 -19.15
N PRO A 202 0.45 19.13 -18.83
CA PRO A 202 -0.02 18.15 -19.78
C PRO A 202 -0.94 18.76 -20.85
N ASN A 203 -0.96 18.15 -22.03
CA ASN A 203 -2.11 18.26 -22.92
C ASN A 203 -3.37 17.79 -22.17
N GLN A 204 -4.47 18.53 -22.34
CA GLN A 204 -5.74 18.19 -21.72
C GLN A 204 -6.71 17.64 -22.77
N LEU A 205 -7.29 16.48 -22.50
CA LEU A 205 -8.34 15.88 -23.31
C LEU A 205 -9.66 15.91 -22.56
N GLN A 206 -10.76 16.09 -23.28
CA GLN A 206 -12.10 15.80 -22.72
C GLN A 206 -12.50 14.39 -23.11
N VAL A 207 -12.89 13.60 -22.13
CA VAL A 207 -13.38 12.22 -22.29
C VAL A 207 -14.83 12.19 -21.87
N ARG A 208 -15.71 11.60 -22.70
CA ARG A 208 -17.12 11.46 -22.38
C ARG A 208 -17.31 10.72 -21.05
N ASN A 209 -18.29 11.16 -20.27
CA ASN A 209 -18.64 10.47 -19.04
C ASN A 209 -19.08 9.03 -19.31
N TRP A 210 -18.66 8.15 -18.42
CA TRP A 210 -19.11 6.76 -18.34
C TRP A 210 -20.24 6.62 -17.32
N ASN A 211 -20.89 5.46 -17.29
CA ASN A 211 -21.87 5.14 -16.25
C ASN A 211 -21.14 4.84 -14.93
N ALA A 212 -21.20 5.77 -13.97
CA ALA A 212 -20.54 5.65 -12.68
C ALA A 212 -21.16 4.57 -11.77
N GLU A 213 -22.40 4.16 -12.03
CA GLU A 213 -23.10 3.11 -11.27
C GLU A 213 -22.56 1.70 -11.54
N VAL A 214 -21.74 1.54 -12.58
CA VAL A 214 -21.17 0.24 -12.97
C VAL A 214 -19.64 0.34 -13.06
N PRO A 215 -18.93 0.45 -11.92
CA PRO A 215 -17.48 0.68 -11.88
C PRO A 215 -16.64 -0.35 -12.65
N GLY A 216 -17.11 -1.59 -12.74
CA GLY A 216 -16.46 -2.64 -13.53
C GLY A 216 -16.42 -2.36 -15.05
N GLN A 217 -17.30 -1.49 -15.56
CA GLN A 217 -17.35 -1.09 -16.98
C GLN A 217 -16.49 0.15 -17.29
N VAL A 218 -15.95 0.81 -16.26
CA VAL A 218 -15.03 1.92 -16.45
C VAL A 218 -13.71 1.38 -17.01
N PRO A 219 -13.14 1.97 -18.07
CA PRO A 219 -11.94 1.49 -18.74
C PRO A 219 -10.65 1.78 -17.95
N VAL A 220 -10.71 1.75 -16.62
CA VAL A 220 -9.54 1.88 -15.74
C VAL A 220 -8.71 0.60 -15.78
N GLN A 221 -7.39 0.75 -15.89
CA GLN A 221 -6.41 -0.36 -15.84
C GLN A 221 -5.44 -0.27 -14.66
N ALA A 222 -5.30 0.91 -14.05
CA ALA A 222 -4.46 1.12 -12.88
C ALA A 222 -4.89 2.38 -12.11
N LEU A 223 -4.41 2.48 -10.88
CA LEU A 223 -4.34 3.71 -10.11
C LEU A 223 -2.90 4.22 -10.14
N PHE A 224 -2.69 5.51 -9.96
CA PHE A 224 -1.35 6.07 -9.84
C PHE A 224 -1.27 7.04 -8.66
N TYR A 225 -0.06 7.25 -8.17
CA TYR A 225 0.28 8.42 -7.37
C TYR A 225 1.60 9.03 -7.85
N ASP A 226 1.68 10.35 -7.77
CA ASP A 226 2.85 11.14 -8.12
C ASP A 226 3.88 11.08 -6.98
N THR A 227 5.04 10.48 -7.25
CA THR A 227 6.07 10.28 -6.21
C THR A 227 6.75 11.57 -5.78
N SER A 228 6.58 12.67 -6.52
CA SER A 228 7.10 13.99 -6.16
C SER A 228 6.24 14.71 -5.11
N ARG A 229 5.04 14.18 -4.80
CA ARG A 229 4.11 14.75 -3.83
C ARG A 229 3.81 13.79 -2.68
N SER A 230 3.67 14.35 -1.48
CA SER A 230 3.27 13.59 -0.30
C SER A 230 1.77 13.30 -0.32
N GLY A 231 1.35 12.21 0.33
CA GLY A 231 -0.07 11.86 0.49
C GLY A 231 -0.70 11.06 -0.65
N GLY A 232 -0.22 11.19 -1.88
CA GLY A 232 -0.82 10.54 -3.06
C GLY A 232 -0.99 9.02 -2.94
N LEU A 233 -0.03 8.31 -2.34
CA LEU A 233 -0.12 6.87 -2.12
C LEU A 233 -1.36 6.50 -1.28
N ARG A 234 -1.67 7.29 -0.24
CA ARG A 234 -2.83 7.02 0.63
C ARG A 234 -4.15 7.16 -0.12
N VAL A 235 -4.24 8.19 -0.98
CA VAL A 235 -5.40 8.38 -1.88
C VAL A 235 -5.53 7.20 -2.85
N ALA A 236 -4.42 6.75 -3.45
CA ALA A 236 -4.42 5.59 -4.34
C ALA A 236 -4.84 4.30 -3.61
N GLN A 237 -4.39 4.10 -2.37
CA GLN A 237 -4.77 2.97 -1.52
C GLN A 237 -6.27 2.99 -1.15
N ARG A 238 -6.82 4.15 -0.80
CA ARG A 238 -8.26 4.33 -0.59
C ARG A 238 -9.05 3.97 -1.85
N ASN A 239 -8.64 4.53 -2.99
CA ASN A 239 -9.27 4.25 -4.28
C ASN A 239 -9.21 2.76 -4.64
N GLN A 240 -8.09 2.10 -4.34
CA GLN A 240 -7.89 0.67 -4.57
C GLN A 240 -8.87 -0.16 -3.73
N ARG A 241 -8.98 0.14 -2.42
CA ARG A 241 -9.94 -0.48 -1.52
C ARG A 241 -11.37 -0.29 -2.02
N ASP A 242 -11.76 0.94 -2.32
CA ASP A 242 -13.13 1.28 -2.71
C ASP A 242 -13.52 0.56 -4.01
N TYR A 243 -12.61 0.52 -5.00
CA TYR A 243 -12.84 -0.20 -6.24
C TYR A 243 -13.00 -1.70 -6.02
N HIS A 244 -12.12 -2.29 -5.20
CA HIS A 244 -12.22 -3.71 -4.85
C HIS A 244 -13.54 -4.01 -4.12
N ALA A 245 -13.98 -3.16 -3.18
CA ALA A 245 -15.26 -3.32 -2.51
C ALA A 245 -16.45 -3.26 -3.49
N ALA A 246 -16.37 -2.42 -4.52
CA ALA A 246 -17.44 -2.25 -5.51
C ALA A 246 -17.44 -3.31 -6.63
N THR A 247 -16.29 -3.95 -6.91
CA THR A 247 -16.13 -4.79 -8.11
C THR A 247 -15.57 -6.19 -7.86
N GLY A 248 -14.97 -6.43 -6.69
CA GLY A 248 -14.15 -7.61 -6.41
C GLY A 248 -12.78 -7.61 -7.11
N GLN A 249 -12.39 -6.52 -7.78
CA GLN A 249 -11.14 -6.43 -8.54
C GLN A 249 -10.12 -5.52 -7.87
N TRP A 250 -8.87 -5.97 -7.80
CA TRP A 250 -7.75 -5.14 -7.37
C TRP A 250 -7.13 -4.44 -8.59
N LEU A 251 -7.18 -3.10 -8.61
CA LEU A 251 -6.39 -2.31 -9.56
C LEU A 251 -4.96 -2.14 -9.04
N PRO A 252 -3.91 -2.31 -9.86
CA PRO A 252 -2.55 -2.04 -9.39
C PRO A 252 -2.36 -0.54 -9.14
N ILE A 253 -1.72 -0.20 -8.03
CA ILE A 253 -1.24 1.16 -7.75
C ILE A 253 0.15 1.31 -8.36
N LEU A 254 0.34 2.34 -9.18
CA LEU A 254 1.59 2.64 -9.85
C LEU A 254 2.22 3.92 -9.30
N ARG A 255 3.54 3.93 -9.23
CA ARG A 255 4.35 5.11 -8.98
C ARG A 255 4.50 5.89 -10.27
N LEU A 256 4.18 7.18 -10.25
CA LEU A 256 4.43 8.08 -11.36
C LEU A 256 5.56 9.03 -11.01
N ASP A 257 6.65 8.97 -11.77
CA ASP A 257 7.75 9.93 -11.76
C ASP A 257 7.95 10.50 -13.18
N LEU A 258 7.41 11.69 -13.43
CA LEU A 258 7.55 12.37 -14.73
C LEU A 258 8.97 12.87 -15.02
N ALA A 259 9.88 12.81 -14.04
CA ALA A 259 11.31 13.06 -14.23
C ALA A 259 12.11 11.77 -14.50
N GLY A 260 11.44 10.62 -14.59
CA GLY A 260 12.07 9.32 -14.81
C GLY A 260 12.98 9.28 -16.03
N ALA A 261 14.15 8.65 -15.88
CA ALA A 261 15.15 8.52 -16.93
C ALA A 261 14.68 7.55 -18.03
N GLU A 262 15.22 7.73 -19.24
CA GLU A 262 15.01 6.82 -20.38
C GLU A 262 13.54 6.54 -20.75
N GLY A 263 12.62 7.44 -20.38
CA GLY A 263 11.19 7.30 -20.65
C GLY A 263 10.46 6.31 -19.73
N ILE A 264 11.08 5.91 -18.61
CA ILE A 264 10.48 5.07 -17.58
C ILE A 264 9.86 5.96 -16.50
N VAL A 265 8.57 6.25 -16.63
CA VAL A 265 7.84 7.16 -15.73
C VAL A 265 6.87 6.43 -14.80
N PHE A 266 6.49 5.19 -15.13
CA PHE A 266 5.67 4.34 -14.27
C PHE A 266 6.50 3.24 -13.60
N GLY A 267 6.38 3.12 -12.28
CA GLY A 267 6.95 2.03 -11.48
C GLY A 267 5.88 1.25 -10.74
N PHE A 268 6.23 0.04 -10.30
CA PHE A 268 5.39 -0.77 -9.41
C PHE A 268 6.17 -1.15 -8.16
N ASN A 269 5.51 -1.05 -7.00
CA ASN A 269 6.03 -1.59 -5.75
C ASN A 269 4.93 -2.37 -5.05
N LEU A 270 5.23 -3.64 -4.73
CA LEU A 270 4.29 -4.53 -4.03
C LEU A 270 3.89 -3.98 -2.65
N GLN A 271 4.79 -3.28 -1.96
CA GLN A 271 4.53 -2.71 -0.62
C GLN A 271 3.58 -1.51 -0.64
N ASP A 272 3.32 -0.93 -1.81
CA ASP A 272 2.32 0.14 -1.96
C ASP A 272 0.90 -0.43 -2.06
N GLN A 273 0.77 -1.72 -2.37
CA GLN A 273 -0.50 -2.35 -2.66
C GLN A 273 -1.21 -2.77 -1.39
N LEU A 274 -2.49 -2.42 -1.26
CA LEU A 274 -3.26 -2.73 -0.05
C LEU A 274 -3.44 -4.24 0.14
N TYR A 275 -3.57 -5.00 -0.96
CA TYR A 275 -3.73 -6.46 -0.92
C TYR A 275 -2.52 -7.22 -0.36
N VAL A 276 -1.35 -6.58 -0.21
CA VAL A 276 -0.18 -7.20 0.44
C VAL A 276 -0.48 -7.61 1.89
N GLY A 277 -1.45 -6.95 2.53
CA GLY A 277 -1.87 -7.26 3.89
C GLY A 277 -2.42 -8.69 4.04
N TYR A 278 -3.05 -9.25 3.00
CA TYR A 278 -3.52 -10.64 3.02
C TYR A 278 -2.34 -11.63 3.06
N GLU A 279 -1.31 -11.39 2.26
CA GLU A 279 -0.09 -12.23 2.25
C GLU A 279 0.67 -12.12 3.58
N VAL A 280 0.70 -10.94 4.17
CA VAL A 280 1.30 -10.71 5.50
C VAL A 280 0.54 -11.48 6.57
N ALA A 281 -0.80 -11.38 6.63
CA ALA A 281 -1.61 -12.14 7.59
C ALA A 281 -1.45 -13.65 7.39
N GLN A 282 -1.43 -14.14 6.14
CA GLN A 282 -1.18 -15.55 5.84
C GLN A 282 0.19 -16.01 6.34
N ARG A 283 1.25 -15.25 6.09
CA ARG A 283 2.60 -15.55 6.56
C ARG A 283 2.69 -15.56 8.09
N LEU A 284 2.03 -14.62 8.76
CA LEU A 284 1.97 -14.57 10.22
C LEU A 284 1.25 -15.79 10.82
N ASN A 285 0.12 -16.21 10.24
CA ASN A 285 -0.57 -17.45 10.65
C ASN A 285 0.33 -18.68 10.42
N ALA A 286 0.97 -18.79 9.26
CA ALA A 286 1.87 -19.91 8.97
C ALA A 286 3.01 -20.02 9.99
N ARG A 287 3.64 -18.89 10.35
CA ARG A 287 4.67 -18.83 11.40
C ARG A 287 4.12 -19.18 12.78
N TYR A 288 2.92 -18.72 13.11
CA TYR A 288 2.28 -19.00 14.40
C TYR A 288 2.02 -20.50 14.62
N PHE A 289 1.56 -21.22 13.58
CA PHE A 289 1.26 -22.64 13.66
C PHE A 289 2.48 -23.56 13.45
N ASP A 290 3.60 -23.03 12.95
CA ASP A 290 4.84 -23.79 12.87
C ASP A 290 5.49 -23.87 14.26
N THR A 291 5.34 -25.04 14.89
CA THR A 291 5.89 -25.36 16.23
C THR A 291 7.21 -26.13 16.15
N ALA A 292 7.93 -26.09 15.03
CA ALA A 292 9.25 -26.70 14.96
C ALA A 292 10.16 -26.13 16.07
N THR A 293 10.88 -27.01 16.75
CA THR A 293 11.73 -26.65 17.90
C THR A 293 13.04 -25.98 17.46
N THR A 294 13.44 -26.20 16.21
CA THR A 294 14.63 -25.61 15.58
C THR A 294 14.32 -25.17 14.17
N CYS A 295 15.01 -24.13 13.71
CA CYS A 295 15.02 -23.77 12.31
C CYS A 295 15.79 -24.80 11.45
N PRO A 296 15.60 -24.81 10.12
CA PRO A 296 16.30 -25.75 9.23
C PRO A 296 17.83 -25.71 9.32
N ASP A 297 18.39 -24.59 9.78
CA ASP A 297 19.83 -24.38 9.99
C ASP A 297 20.30 -24.69 11.43
N GLY A 298 19.41 -25.21 12.28
CA GLY A 298 19.68 -25.56 13.67
C GLY A 298 19.58 -24.41 14.67
N ARG A 299 19.26 -23.19 14.23
CA ARG A 299 19.05 -22.05 15.15
C ARG A 299 17.75 -22.16 15.94
N ALA A 300 17.65 -21.33 16.98
CA ALA A 300 16.45 -21.18 17.81
C ALA A 300 15.21 -20.78 16.96
N PRO A 301 14.01 -21.23 17.34
CA PRO A 301 12.84 -21.21 16.46
C PRO A 301 12.37 -19.80 16.08
N PHE A 302 12.59 -18.80 16.92
CA PHE A 302 12.26 -17.39 16.63
C PHE A 302 12.99 -16.81 15.41
N TYR A 303 14.02 -17.48 14.89
CA TYR A 303 14.64 -17.11 13.62
C TYR A 303 13.77 -17.41 12.41
N CYS A 304 12.89 -18.40 12.43
CA CYS A 304 12.12 -18.85 11.26
C CYS A 304 10.61 -19.02 11.51
N ASN A 305 10.19 -19.32 12.74
CA ASN A 305 8.80 -19.54 13.12
C ASN A 305 8.41 -18.82 14.41
N GLY A 306 7.13 -18.88 14.75
CA GLY A 306 6.48 -17.99 15.71
C GLY A 306 6.58 -16.51 15.29
N VAL A 307 5.86 -15.64 15.99
CA VAL A 307 5.79 -14.21 15.71
C VAL A 307 6.30 -13.44 16.92
N VAL A 308 7.33 -12.60 16.72
CA VAL A 308 7.76 -11.64 17.75
C VAL A 308 6.87 -10.41 17.64
N LEU A 309 6.20 -10.08 18.75
CA LEU A 309 5.23 -9.00 18.88
C LEU A 309 5.72 -8.02 19.94
N ARG A 310 5.68 -6.71 19.68
CA ARG A 310 5.91 -5.67 20.68
C ARG A 310 4.66 -4.82 20.86
N GLY A 311 4.10 -4.85 22.07
CA GLY A 311 3.11 -3.87 22.48
C GLY A 311 3.74 -2.48 22.63
N THR A 312 3.01 -1.44 22.25
CA THR A 312 3.50 -0.05 22.34
C THR A 312 2.36 0.92 22.53
N GLU A 313 2.67 2.07 23.11
CA GLU A 313 1.78 3.21 23.18
C GLU A 313 1.62 3.90 21.81
N SER A 314 0.47 4.54 21.61
CA SER A 314 0.15 5.35 20.44
C SER A 314 -0.03 6.80 20.86
N THR A 315 1.07 7.56 20.90
CA THR A 315 1.12 8.93 21.42
C THR A 315 1.94 9.84 20.53
N SER A 316 1.67 11.15 20.57
CA SER A 316 2.44 12.17 19.86
C SER A 316 3.76 12.54 20.55
N ALA A 317 4.02 12.02 21.75
CA ALA A 317 5.24 12.33 22.50
C ALA A 317 6.49 11.65 21.92
N PHE A 318 6.32 10.51 21.25
CA PHE A 318 7.40 9.73 20.65
C PHE A 318 6.86 8.83 19.54
N GLN A 319 7.76 8.34 18.69
CA GLN A 319 7.40 7.39 17.64
C GLN A 319 7.42 5.97 18.20
N SER A 320 6.32 5.24 18.04
CA SER A 320 6.09 3.93 18.67
C SER A 320 7.08 2.82 18.29
N TRP A 321 7.87 3.00 17.22
CA TRP A 321 8.92 2.08 16.78
C TRP A 321 10.31 2.36 17.37
N ASN A 322 10.46 3.41 18.17
CA ASN A 322 11.73 3.73 18.82
C ASN A 322 11.81 3.04 20.19
N PRO A 323 12.99 2.56 20.63
CA PRO A 323 13.19 2.16 22.01
C PRO A 323 12.93 3.33 22.96
N SER A 324 12.38 3.05 24.14
CA SER A 324 12.22 4.09 25.17
C SER A 324 13.58 4.36 25.83
N PRO A 325 13.75 5.52 26.51
CA PRO A 325 14.95 5.76 27.33
C PRO A 325 15.20 4.63 28.33
N ARG A 326 14.13 4.06 28.90
CA ARG A 326 14.27 2.93 29.82
C ARG A 326 14.81 1.70 29.13
N SER A 327 14.31 1.36 27.93
CA SER A 327 14.85 0.25 27.14
C SER A 327 16.34 0.43 26.82
N GLU A 328 16.77 1.67 26.55
CA GLU A 328 18.18 1.99 26.33
C GLU A 328 19.01 1.80 27.61
N ASP A 329 18.53 2.31 28.76
CA ASP A 329 19.21 2.24 30.06
C ASP A 329 19.42 0.79 30.54
N ILE A 330 18.40 -0.06 30.39
CA ILE A 330 18.50 -1.49 30.78
C ILE A 330 19.08 -2.37 29.67
N ASN A 331 19.45 -1.77 28.54
CA ASN A 331 19.91 -2.46 27.34
C ASN A 331 18.92 -3.51 26.79
N GLY A 332 17.62 -3.33 26.99
CA GLY A 332 16.62 -4.34 26.69
C GLY A 332 15.33 -3.74 26.18
N VAL A 333 14.87 -4.20 25.01
CA VAL A 333 13.55 -3.90 24.48
C VAL A 333 12.65 -5.11 24.68
N SER A 334 11.59 -4.96 25.46
CA SER A 334 10.67 -6.07 25.72
C SER A 334 9.71 -6.32 24.55
N ALA A 335 9.52 -7.60 24.25
CA ALA A 335 8.61 -8.13 23.26
C ALA A 335 8.01 -9.44 23.79
N SER A 336 7.06 -10.02 23.06
CA SER A 336 6.50 -11.35 23.32
C SER A 336 6.71 -12.23 22.09
N TYR A 337 6.89 -13.51 22.32
CA TYR A 337 6.95 -14.53 21.28
C TYR A 337 5.64 -15.32 21.24
N VAL A 338 4.93 -15.19 20.12
CA VAL A 338 3.60 -15.73 19.91
C VAL A 338 3.69 -16.95 19.00
N ARG A 339 3.24 -18.09 19.51
CA ARG A 339 3.19 -19.38 18.79
C ARG A 339 2.05 -20.23 19.32
N ALA A 340 1.57 -21.20 18.54
CA ALA A 340 0.43 -22.04 18.90
C ALA A 340 0.60 -22.79 20.24
N ASP A 341 1.83 -23.12 20.61
CA ASP A 341 2.22 -23.80 21.84
C ASP A 341 2.86 -22.84 22.88
N ALA A 342 2.84 -21.53 22.64
CA ALA A 342 3.37 -20.56 23.59
C ALA A 342 2.41 -20.23 24.74
N ALA A 343 1.19 -20.78 24.74
CA ALA A 343 0.16 -20.55 25.77
C ALA A 343 -0.02 -19.05 26.12
N MET A 344 0.01 -18.18 25.12
CA MET A 344 -0.22 -16.74 25.27
C MET A 344 -1.70 -16.44 25.03
N SER A 345 -2.37 -15.84 26.02
CA SER A 345 -3.82 -15.56 25.92
C SER A 345 -4.12 -14.10 25.59
N LEU A 346 -3.26 -13.16 26.00
CA LEU A 346 -3.40 -11.72 25.72
C LEU A 346 -2.01 -11.08 25.56
N PRO A 347 -1.83 -10.16 24.60
CA PRO A 347 -0.71 -9.20 24.64
C PRO A 347 -0.88 -8.20 25.79
N ALA A 348 0.23 -7.58 26.20
CA ALA A 348 0.21 -6.52 27.19
C ALA A 348 -0.57 -5.27 26.71
N TRP A 349 -0.42 -4.90 25.43
CA TRP A 349 -1.04 -3.72 24.82
C TRP A 349 -1.96 -4.08 23.65
N PRO A 350 -3.04 -3.32 23.42
CA PRO A 350 -4.03 -3.62 22.39
C PRO A 350 -3.56 -3.26 20.98
N GLN A 351 -2.35 -2.70 20.82
CA GLN A 351 -1.73 -2.41 19.54
C GLN A 351 -0.20 -2.51 19.61
N GLY A 352 0.41 -2.63 18.44
CA GLY A 352 1.85 -2.43 18.29
C GLY A 352 2.43 -3.07 17.05
N LEU A 353 3.64 -3.62 17.19
CA LEU A 353 4.48 -4.04 16.07
C LEU A 353 4.56 -5.56 15.99
N LEU A 354 4.45 -6.10 14.78
CA LEU A 354 4.76 -7.50 14.46
C LEU A 354 6.03 -7.53 13.63
N PHE A 355 7.03 -8.26 14.09
CA PHE A 355 8.29 -8.38 13.38
C PHE A 355 8.29 -9.55 12.39
N LYS A 356 9.07 -9.40 11.32
CA LYS A 356 9.45 -10.49 10.42
C LYS A 356 10.18 -11.58 11.21
N ALA A 357 10.36 -12.74 10.58
CA ALA A 357 11.25 -13.76 11.12
C ALA A 357 12.65 -13.14 11.30
N LEU A 358 13.36 -13.49 12.38
CA LEU A 358 14.62 -12.81 12.70
C LEU A 358 15.76 -13.13 11.71
N ASP A 359 15.57 -14.14 10.86
CA ASP A 359 16.45 -14.42 9.72
C ASP A 359 16.11 -13.62 8.44
N ALA A 360 14.97 -12.91 8.43
CA ALA A 360 14.51 -12.20 7.25
C ALA A 360 15.53 -11.11 6.86
N PRO A 361 15.88 -10.97 5.57
CA PRO A 361 16.80 -9.93 5.12
C PRO A 361 16.30 -8.54 5.52
N THR A 362 17.14 -7.80 6.25
CA THR A 362 16.84 -6.45 6.72
C THR A 362 18.11 -5.64 6.92
N SER A 363 17.98 -4.32 6.86
CA SER A 363 19.09 -3.39 7.10
C SER A 363 19.48 -3.31 8.58
N ASN A 364 18.57 -3.65 9.51
CA ASN A 364 18.83 -3.69 10.94
C ASN A 364 18.25 -5.00 11.53
N PRO A 365 19.01 -6.11 11.55
CA PRO A 365 18.55 -7.36 12.15
C PRO A 365 18.32 -7.19 13.64
N LEU A 366 17.32 -7.91 14.17
CA LEU A 366 17.03 -7.94 15.60
C LEU A 366 17.73 -9.13 16.25
N THR A 367 18.21 -8.92 17.48
CA THR A 367 18.88 -9.93 18.28
C THR A 367 18.09 -10.15 19.56
N VAL A 368 17.70 -11.40 19.82
CA VAL A 368 17.14 -11.79 21.13
C VAL A 368 18.31 -11.99 22.09
N ARG A 369 18.26 -11.32 23.24
CA ARG A 369 19.32 -11.33 24.26
C ARG A 369 19.04 -12.35 25.34
N CYS A 370 17.81 -12.40 25.83
CA CYS A 370 17.35 -13.34 26.85
C CYS A 370 15.83 -13.46 26.84
N LEU A 371 15.32 -14.44 27.57
CA LEU A 371 13.90 -14.78 27.63
C LEU A 371 13.44 -14.90 29.08
N TYR A 372 12.18 -14.58 29.33
CA TYR A 372 11.47 -14.87 30.56
C TYR A 372 10.20 -15.64 30.20
N PRO A 373 9.91 -16.74 30.92
CA PRO A 373 8.72 -17.54 30.64
C PRO A 373 7.41 -16.82 30.93
N PHE A 374 7.47 -15.78 31.75
CA PHE A 374 6.37 -14.86 32.04
C PHE A 374 6.88 -13.43 31.92
N ASP A 375 6.08 -12.47 32.38
CA ASP A 375 6.56 -11.11 32.60
C ASP A 375 7.74 -11.11 33.58
N GLY A 376 8.90 -10.66 33.11
CA GLY A 376 10.14 -10.58 33.87
C GLY A 376 10.28 -9.28 34.66
N TYR A 377 9.36 -8.31 34.50
CA TYR A 377 9.43 -7.00 35.17
C TYR A 377 10.79 -6.31 34.94
N THR A 378 11.28 -6.42 33.70
CA THR A 378 12.67 -6.09 33.34
C THR A 378 12.99 -4.60 33.46
N GLY A 379 11.97 -3.74 33.39
CA GLY A 379 12.11 -2.31 33.58
C GLY A 379 12.46 -1.92 35.02
N ALA A 380 12.34 -2.79 36.02
CA ALA A 380 12.89 -2.50 37.35
C ALA A 380 14.36 -2.91 37.53
N LEU A 381 14.97 -3.55 36.52
CA LEU A 381 16.33 -4.08 36.61
C LEU A 381 17.38 -3.04 36.20
N THR A 382 18.62 -3.23 36.64
CA THR A 382 19.76 -2.44 36.15
C THR A 382 20.19 -2.86 34.74
N GLU A 383 19.93 -4.11 34.38
CA GLU A 383 20.22 -4.68 33.07
C GLU A 383 19.21 -5.81 32.81
N ALA A 384 18.55 -5.80 31.66
CA ALA A 384 17.36 -6.60 31.40
C ALA A 384 17.58 -8.12 31.44
N CYS A 385 18.80 -8.61 31.18
CA CYS A 385 19.11 -10.04 31.11
C CYS A 385 19.93 -10.54 32.30
N THR A 386 20.77 -9.69 32.88
CA THR A 386 21.76 -10.05 33.89
C THR A 386 21.44 -9.47 35.26
N GLY A 387 20.46 -8.57 35.37
CA GLY A 387 20.03 -7.97 36.63
C GLY A 387 19.57 -8.99 37.68
N ARG A 388 19.12 -10.19 37.26
CA ARG A 388 18.81 -11.33 38.13
C ARG A 388 19.63 -12.58 37.83
N MET A 389 20.77 -12.42 37.15
CA MET A 389 21.62 -13.47 36.58
C MET A 389 20.93 -14.32 35.49
N GLU A 390 21.74 -14.96 34.66
CA GLU A 390 21.27 -15.96 33.70
C GLU A 390 21.02 -17.28 34.44
N CYS A 391 19.92 -17.96 34.11
CA CYS A 391 19.52 -19.20 34.77
C CYS A 391 20.54 -20.32 34.65
N THR A 392 21.31 -20.36 33.57
CA THR A 392 22.43 -21.30 33.38
C THR A 392 23.51 -21.15 34.45
N THR A 393 23.74 -19.94 34.96
CA THR A 393 24.69 -19.68 36.06
C THR A 393 24.17 -20.22 37.40
N LEU A 394 22.86 -20.41 37.52
CA LEU A 394 22.19 -20.92 38.72
C LEU A 394 21.82 -22.40 38.61
N GLU A 395 22.27 -23.08 37.55
CA GLU A 395 21.90 -24.46 37.25
C GLU A 395 20.37 -24.65 37.13
N VAL A 396 19.67 -23.62 36.63
CA VAL A 396 18.24 -23.64 36.32
C VAL A 396 18.08 -23.78 34.80
N ASP A 397 17.91 -25.00 34.33
CA ASP A 397 17.90 -25.35 32.90
C ASP A 397 16.77 -26.30 32.50
N SER A 398 15.78 -26.48 33.38
CA SER A 398 14.66 -27.40 33.22
C SER A 398 13.38 -26.83 33.83
N VAL A 399 12.23 -27.41 33.46
CA VAL A 399 10.93 -27.02 34.04
C VAL A 399 10.94 -27.25 35.55
N GLU A 400 11.48 -28.39 35.99
CA GLU A 400 11.52 -28.79 37.40
C GLU A 400 12.39 -27.85 38.23
N SER A 401 13.61 -27.56 37.77
CA SER A 401 14.51 -26.64 38.47
C SER A 401 13.93 -25.21 38.55
N TRP A 402 13.27 -24.75 37.48
CA TRP A 402 12.65 -23.42 37.49
C TRP A 402 11.47 -23.35 38.46
N LEU A 403 10.58 -24.36 38.45
CA LEU A 403 9.44 -24.42 39.37
C LEU A 403 9.86 -24.47 40.84
N TYR A 404 10.95 -25.19 41.14
CA TYR A 404 11.50 -25.27 42.50
C TYR A 404 11.84 -23.88 43.06
N TRP A 405 12.44 -23.00 42.24
CA TRP A 405 12.87 -21.67 42.68
C TRP A 405 11.80 -20.58 42.54
N TYR A 406 11.00 -20.62 41.47
CA TYR A 406 10.24 -19.45 41.01
C TYR A 406 8.73 -19.66 40.90
N SER A 407 8.20 -20.84 41.22
CA SER A 407 6.75 -21.12 41.09
C SER A 407 5.86 -20.16 41.90
N THR A 408 6.35 -19.59 42.99
CA THR A 408 5.62 -18.62 43.82
C THR A 408 5.93 -17.16 43.50
N THR A 409 7.03 -16.89 42.78
CA THR A 409 7.50 -15.55 42.41
C THR A 409 8.00 -15.50 40.95
N PRO A 410 7.14 -15.86 39.97
CA PRO A 410 7.53 -16.03 38.57
C PRO A 410 8.20 -14.80 37.96
N TYR A 411 7.74 -13.60 38.34
CA TYR A 411 8.27 -12.31 37.86
C TYR A 411 9.65 -11.94 38.42
N ASN A 412 10.20 -12.75 39.34
CA ASN A 412 11.54 -12.59 39.92
C ASN A 412 12.54 -13.64 39.41
N SER A 413 12.20 -14.37 38.35
CA SER A 413 13.09 -15.41 37.83
C SER A 413 14.39 -14.84 37.26
N CYS A 414 15.41 -15.69 37.24
CA CYS A 414 16.57 -15.49 36.36
C CYS A 414 16.14 -15.46 34.88
N SER A 415 17.03 -15.01 34.00
CA SER A 415 16.76 -14.97 32.56
C SER A 415 17.24 -16.22 31.85
N PHE A 416 16.50 -16.67 30.84
CA PHE A 416 16.89 -17.77 29.98
C PHE A 416 17.76 -17.28 28.83
N ALA A 417 18.81 -18.05 28.50
CA ALA A 417 19.59 -17.83 27.30
C ALA A 417 18.72 -18.01 26.03
N PRO A 418 18.98 -17.29 24.93
CA PRO A 418 18.19 -17.36 23.70
C PRO A 418 18.58 -18.59 22.84
N SER A 419 18.61 -19.77 23.46
CA SER A 419 19.02 -21.03 22.83
C SER A 419 17.82 -21.92 22.51
N VAL A 420 18.01 -22.90 21.60
CA VAL A 420 16.99 -23.92 21.28
C VAL A 420 16.44 -24.58 22.55
N HIS A 421 17.34 -25.04 23.42
CA HIS A 421 16.98 -25.74 24.65
C HIS A 421 16.14 -24.87 25.59
N MET A 422 16.61 -23.65 25.87
CA MET A 422 15.92 -22.78 26.83
C MET A 422 14.62 -22.19 26.28
N VAL A 423 14.48 -22.04 24.96
CA VAL A 423 13.17 -21.75 24.35
C VAL A 423 12.21 -22.91 24.57
N GLN A 424 12.67 -24.16 24.44
CA GLN A 424 11.81 -25.32 24.70
C GLN A 424 11.37 -25.37 26.17
N VAL A 425 12.31 -25.19 27.11
CA VAL A 425 12.01 -25.13 28.56
C VAL A 425 10.98 -24.04 28.87
N LEU A 426 11.12 -22.86 28.25
CA LEU A 426 10.15 -21.77 28.38
C LEU A 426 8.74 -22.21 27.96
N LEU A 427 8.61 -22.85 26.80
CA LEU A 427 7.33 -23.28 26.26
C LEU A 427 6.71 -24.39 27.12
N ASP A 428 7.50 -25.38 27.52
CA ASP A 428 7.04 -26.48 28.38
C ASP A 428 6.57 -25.96 29.74
N LEU A 429 7.30 -25.01 30.33
CA LEU A 429 6.92 -24.37 31.58
C LEU A 429 5.59 -23.62 31.46
N ARG A 430 5.38 -22.88 30.38
CA ARG A 430 4.12 -22.16 30.15
C ARG A 430 2.93 -23.11 30.00
N ASN A 431 3.14 -24.28 29.42
CA ASN A 431 2.11 -25.32 29.28
C ASN A 431 1.92 -26.17 30.55
N THR A 432 2.76 -26.01 31.58
CA THR A 432 2.57 -26.69 32.87
C THR A 432 1.41 -26.09 33.67
N TYR A 433 1.05 -24.84 33.41
CA TYR A 433 -0.06 -24.15 34.08
C TYR A 433 -1.34 -24.23 33.24
N ALA A 434 -2.42 -24.74 33.81
CA ALA A 434 -3.75 -24.63 33.19
C ALA A 434 -4.18 -23.16 33.02
N HIS A 435 -3.74 -22.29 33.93
CA HIS A 435 -3.90 -20.84 33.86
C HIS A 435 -2.54 -20.20 34.18
N PRO A 436 -1.74 -19.84 33.15
CA PRO A 436 -0.49 -19.15 33.35
C PRO A 436 -0.64 -17.92 34.27
N PRO A 437 0.30 -17.67 35.19
CA PRO A 437 0.23 -16.51 36.10
C PRO A 437 0.23 -15.16 35.37
N TYR A 438 0.70 -15.13 34.11
CA TYR A 438 0.66 -13.98 33.22
C TYR A 438 0.25 -14.39 31.81
N HIS A 439 -0.44 -13.48 31.13
CA HIS A 439 -1.02 -13.76 29.81
C HIS A 439 0.01 -13.84 28.67
N TRP A 440 1.23 -13.32 28.87
CA TRP A 440 2.32 -13.30 27.87
C TRP A 440 3.64 -13.82 28.44
N ASN A 441 4.60 -14.10 27.55
CA ASN A 441 6.01 -14.28 27.85
C ASN A 441 6.78 -13.01 27.49
N GLU A 442 8.01 -12.87 27.97
CA GLU A 442 8.85 -11.71 27.68
C GLU A 442 10.16 -12.13 27.01
N PHE A 443 10.34 -11.70 25.77
CA PHE A 443 11.60 -11.81 25.02
C PHE A 443 12.26 -10.43 25.05
N VAL A 444 13.52 -10.38 25.44
CA VAL A 444 14.29 -9.14 25.47
C VAL A 444 15.13 -9.04 24.21
N LEU A 445 14.88 -8.00 23.41
CA LEU A 445 15.64 -7.67 22.21
C LEU A 445 16.74 -6.66 22.51
N THR A 446 17.81 -6.68 21.73
CA THR A 446 18.80 -5.59 21.75
C THR A 446 18.14 -4.28 21.29
N PRO A 447 18.31 -3.17 22.02
CA PRO A 447 17.88 -1.85 21.56
C PRO A 447 18.52 -1.49 20.22
N TRP A 448 17.73 -0.88 19.34
CA TRP A 448 18.19 -0.43 18.03
C TRP A 448 18.34 1.10 17.99
N PRO A 449 19.08 1.64 17.01
CA PRO A 449 19.20 3.09 16.87
C PRO A 449 17.85 3.80 16.77
N GLN A 450 17.76 5.00 17.33
CA GLN A 450 16.58 5.87 17.21
C GLN A 450 16.34 6.29 15.74
N ARG A 451 15.06 6.48 15.36
CA ARG A 451 14.64 7.10 14.08
C ARG A 451 15.11 6.37 12.81
N ILE A 452 15.04 5.03 12.81
CA ILE A 452 15.36 4.20 11.63
C ILE A 452 14.18 3.36 11.10
N PRO A 453 12.94 3.88 11.04
CA PRO A 453 11.76 3.05 10.80
C PRO A 453 11.81 2.22 9.51
N GLU A 454 12.42 2.73 8.43
CA GLU A 454 12.59 1.98 7.17
C GLU A 454 13.63 0.84 7.23
N ARG A 455 14.47 0.80 8.28
CA ARG A 455 15.50 -0.24 8.47
C ARG A 455 15.04 -1.36 9.40
N LEU A 456 13.91 -1.19 10.09
CA LEU A 456 13.39 -2.18 11.03
C LEU A 456 12.67 -3.31 10.29
N PRO A 457 12.81 -4.57 10.72
CA PRO A 457 12.15 -5.72 10.11
C PRO A 457 10.71 -5.84 10.61
N ILE A 458 9.92 -4.77 10.51
CA ILE A 458 8.49 -4.80 10.85
C ILE A 458 7.72 -5.35 9.65
N ASP A 459 6.84 -6.32 9.92
CA ASP A 459 5.99 -6.97 8.91
C ASP A 459 4.60 -6.34 8.86
N ALA A 460 4.05 -6.01 10.02
CA ALA A 460 2.75 -5.39 10.19
C ALA A 460 2.66 -4.64 11.53
N LEU A 461 1.62 -3.80 11.62
CA LEU A 461 1.08 -3.33 12.89
C LEU A 461 -0.03 -4.28 13.31
N PHE A 462 -0.23 -4.48 14.61
CA PHE A 462 -1.38 -5.23 15.11
C PHE A 462 -2.33 -4.36 15.91
N TYR A 463 -3.59 -4.79 15.97
CA TYR A 463 -4.49 -4.47 17.08
C TYR A 463 -5.21 -5.74 17.57
N GLY A 464 -5.71 -5.74 18.80
CA GLY A 464 -6.47 -6.86 19.36
C GLY A 464 -6.91 -6.63 20.79
N VAL A 465 -7.53 -7.65 21.39
CA VAL A 465 -7.83 -7.66 22.84
C VAL A 465 -6.51 -7.82 23.59
N ALA A 466 -6.32 -7.06 24.67
CA ALA A 466 -5.10 -7.04 25.47
C ALA A 466 -5.40 -6.97 26.96
N TYR A 467 -4.37 -7.18 27.77
CA TYR A 467 -4.43 -7.00 29.22
C TYR A 467 -4.72 -5.56 29.61
N ASN A 468 -3.96 -4.59 29.07
CA ASN A 468 -4.27 -3.18 29.25
C ASN A 468 -5.41 -2.77 28.28
N PRO A 469 -6.49 -2.16 28.77
CA PRO A 469 -7.61 -1.75 27.93
C PRO A 469 -7.23 -0.55 27.04
N GLY A 470 -7.79 -0.50 25.83
CA GLY A 470 -7.58 0.61 24.92
C GLY A 470 -8.25 0.40 23.57
N ASP A 471 -8.42 1.47 22.81
CA ASP A 471 -8.83 1.39 21.41
C ASP A 471 -7.62 1.04 20.53
N GLY A 472 -7.29 -0.25 20.49
CA GLY A 472 -6.16 -0.77 19.74
C GLY A 472 -6.23 -0.47 18.24
N ARG A 473 -7.44 -0.45 17.66
CA ARG A 473 -7.61 -0.16 16.24
C ARG A 473 -7.26 1.30 15.93
N ALA A 474 -7.74 2.24 16.75
CA ALA A 474 -7.33 3.63 16.64
C ALA A 474 -5.82 3.80 16.92
N GLY A 475 -5.28 3.09 17.91
CA GLY A 475 -3.85 3.06 18.20
C GLY A 475 -2.99 2.59 17.02
N ALA A 476 -3.34 1.48 16.39
CA ALA A 476 -2.63 0.94 15.22
C ALA A 476 -2.74 1.89 14.01
N ARG A 477 -3.91 2.49 13.78
CA ARG A 477 -4.12 3.51 12.74
C ARG A 477 -3.26 4.75 12.95
N TYR A 478 -3.12 5.19 14.20
CA TYR A 478 -2.24 6.29 14.55
C TYR A 478 -0.77 5.97 14.23
N ILE A 479 -0.29 4.78 14.63
CA ILE A 479 1.10 4.36 14.34
C ILE A 479 1.33 4.28 12.82
N GLN A 480 0.35 3.75 12.07
CA GLN A 480 0.42 3.70 10.61
C GLN A 480 0.49 5.11 10.00
N ASP A 481 -0.32 6.04 10.52
CA ASP A 481 -0.34 7.43 10.07
C ASP A 481 1.00 8.13 10.32
N ASP A 482 1.56 7.97 11.52
CA ASP A 482 2.85 8.55 11.89
C ASP A 482 4.00 7.96 11.06
N TYR A 483 4.00 6.64 10.82
CA TYR A 483 4.96 5.98 9.94
C TYR A 483 4.88 6.51 8.51
N PHE A 484 3.66 6.66 7.98
CA PHE A 484 3.44 7.20 6.63
C PHE A 484 3.88 8.66 6.52
N LYS A 485 3.57 9.51 7.51
CA LYS A 485 4.05 10.91 7.55
C LYS A 485 5.56 11.00 7.62
N THR A 486 6.21 10.04 8.30
CA THR A 486 7.66 9.98 8.45
C THR A 486 8.37 9.48 7.19
N THR A 487 7.80 8.51 6.49
CA THR A 487 8.52 7.73 5.45
C THR A 487 7.89 7.77 4.07
N GLY A 488 6.64 8.19 3.95
CA GLY A 488 5.81 8.01 2.75
C GLY A 488 5.46 6.55 2.45
N ARG A 489 5.75 5.62 3.37
CA ARG A 489 5.50 4.18 3.22
C ARG A 489 4.36 3.69 4.09
N PHE A 490 3.98 2.45 3.86
CA PHE A 490 2.83 1.81 4.46
C PHE A 490 3.25 0.49 5.15
N TRP A 491 2.77 0.27 6.38
CA TRP A 491 2.78 -1.04 7.04
C TRP A 491 1.33 -1.49 7.22
N PRO A 492 0.93 -2.70 6.80
CA PRO A 492 -0.45 -3.14 6.99
C PRO A 492 -0.77 -3.33 8.46
N ILE A 493 -2.00 -2.97 8.85
CA ILE A 493 -2.60 -3.28 10.14
C ILE A 493 -3.30 -4.63 10.02
N VAL A 494 -3.00 -5.56 10.94
CA VAL A 494 -3.66 -6.86 11.08
C VAL A 494 -4.38 -6.96 12.43
N HIS A 495 -5.51 -7.65 12.46
CA HIS A 495 -6.24 -7.95 13.68
C HIS A 495 -5.72 -9.26 14.28
N LEU A 496 -5.27 -9.19 15.53
CA LEU A 496 -4.78 -10.30 16.35
C LEU A 496 -5.90 -10.88 17.21
N ARG A 497 -6.18 -12.17 17.03
CA ARG A 497 -7.17 -12.97 17.79
C ARG A 497 -6.52 -14.23 18.33
N LEU A 498 -5.95 -14.15 19.53
CA LEU A 498 -5.28 -15.30 20.17
C LEU A 498 -6.25 -16.41 20.59
N ASP A 499 -7.54 -16.10 20.69
CA ASP A 499 -8.64 -17.03 20.98
C ASP A 499 -9.32 -17.59 19.72
N ALA A 500 -8.77 -17.33 18.53
CA ALA A 500 -9.33 -17.74 17.27
C ALA A 500 -9.44 -19.28 17.16
N THR A 501 -10.67 -19.78 16.99
CA THR A 501 -10.96 -21.21 16.78
C THR A 501 -11.08 -21.59 15.31
N ASP A 502 -11.08 -20.61 14.41
CA ASP A 502 -11.16 -20.75 12.95
C ASP A 502 -9.78 -20.89 12.28
N GLY A 503 -8.70 -20.92 13.07
CA GLY A 503 -7.32 -20.96 12.57
C GLY A 503 -6.83 -19.63 11.97
N GLN A 504 -7.56 -18.54 12.15
CA GLN A 504 -7.21 -17.21 11.63
C GLN A 504 -6.82 -16.28 12.79
N VAL A 505 -5.65 -16.51 13.37
CA VAL A 505 -5.09 -15.72 14.49
C VAL A 505 -4.75 -14.31 14.04
N PHE A 506 -4.21 -14.17 12.83
CA PHE A 506 -3.97 -12.88 12.18
C PHE A 506 -4.93 -12.73 11.01
N THR A 507 -5.73 -11.67 11.02
CA THR A 507 -6.64 -11.35 9.91
C THR A 507 -6.36 -9.97 9.36
N TYR A 508 -6.57 -9.78 8.06
CA TYR A 508 -6.38 -8.51 7.40
C TYR A 508 -7.71 -8.01 6.85
N VAL A 509 -8.08 -6.79 7.22
CA VAL A 509 -9.26 -6.11 6.69
C VAL A 509 -8.82 -4.75 6.11
N PRO A 510 -9.08 -4.50 4.81
CA PRO A 510 -8.79 -3.21 4.17
C PRO A 510 -9.35 -1.98 4.89
N ASP A 511 -10.50 -2.14 5.55
CA ASP A 511 -11.14 -1.05 6.30
C ASP A 511 -10.44 -0.72 7.61
N ASP A 512 -9.57 -1.57 8.14
CA ASP A 512 -8.81 -1.29 9.37
C ASP A 512 -7.68 -0.29 9.14
N GLN A 513 -7.29 -0.08 7.88
CA GLN A 513 -6.17 0.78 7.52
C GLN A 513 -6.52 2.27 7.69
N CYS A 514 -5.52 3.07 8.06
CA CYS A 514 -5.56 4.52 8.02
C CYS A 514 -5.41 5.04 6.58
N LEU A 515 -6.53 5.15 5.88
CA LEU A 515 -6.59 5.67 4.51
C LEU A 515 -7.12 7.11 4.44
N ASP A 516 -7.42 7.71 5.60
CA ASP A 516 -7.81 9.12 5.76
C ASP A 516 -6.63 10.07 5.82
N ASP A 517 -6.83 11.36 5.56
CA ASP A 517 -5.73 12.35 5.58
C ASP A 517 -5.02 12.40 6.96
N SER A 518 -5.73 11.98 8.01
CA SER A 518 -5.17 11.80 9.35
C SER A 518 -5.93 10.73 10.13
N CYS A 519 -5.23 10.00 10.99
CA CYS A 519 -5.84 9.14 12.00
C CYS A 519 -5.31 9.53 13.38
N PRO A 520 -6.08 10.27 14.19
CA PRO A 520 -5.60 10.79 15.47
C PRO A 520 -5.32 9.66 16.48
N PRO A 521 -4.49 9.92 17.50
CA PRO A 521 -4.21 8.94 18.54
C PRO A 521 -5.49 8.59 19.32
N PRO A 522 -5.59 7.37 19.88
CA PRO A 522 -6.71 6.98 20.71
C PRO A 522 -6.81 7.85 21.97
N VAL A 523 -8.02 8.04 22.48
CA VAL A 523 -8.21 8.65 23.81
C VAL A 523 -7.68 7.66 24.86
N SER A 524 -6.63 8.05 25.59
CA SER A 524 -6.02 7.19 26.59
C SER A 524 -7.01 6.89 27.73
N LEU A 525 -7.25 5.60 28.00
CA LEU A 525 -8.07 5.14 29.12
C LEU A 525 -7.27 5.07 30.43
N MET A 526 -5.94 5.16 30.36
CA MET A 526 -5.01 5.24 31.48
C MET A 526 -4.43 6.66 31.60
N SER A 527 -4.10 7.11 32.81
CA SER A 527 -3.41 8.40 32.97
C SER A 527 -1.99 8.30 32.43
N ALA A 528 -1.46 9.38 31.84
CA ALA A 528 -0.09 9.40 31.32
C ALA A 528 0.96 8.97 32.37
N GLU A 529 0.72 9.28 33.66
CA GLU A 529 1.56 8.83 34.77
C GLU A 529 1.50 7.30 34.98
N SER A 530 0.29 6.72 34.96
CA SER A 530 0.13 5.27 35.10
C SER A 530 0.72 4.49 33.92
N THR A 531 0.58 5.04 32.71
CA THR A 531 1.13 4.44 31.50
C THR A 531 2.65 4.51 31.54
N LYS A 532 3.21 5.68 31.84
CA LYS A 532 4.66 5.87 32.01
C LYS A 532 5.26 4.94 33.06
N ALA A 533 4.64 4.84 34.25
CA ALA A 533 5.11 3.95 35.30
C ALA A 533 5.16 2.49 34.83
N TRP A 534 4.13 2.04 34.12
CA TRP A 534 4.12 0.69 33.55
C TRP A 534 5.28 0.48 32.56
N PHE A 535 5.51 1.41 31.63
CA PHE A 535 6.63 1.30 30.69
C PHE A 535 8.00 1.32 31.39
N GLU A 536 8.16 2.16 32.41
CA GLU A 536 9.37 2.19 33.24
C GLU A 536 9.60 0.86 33.97
N GLU A 537 8.55 0.23 34.47
CA GLU A 537 8.59 -1.04 35.20
C GLU A 537 8.82 -2.27 34.29
N HIS A 538 8.38 -2.20 33.03
CA HIS A 538 8.38 -3.34 32.11
C HIS A 538 9.36 -3.18 30.93
N GLY A 539 10.19 -2.14 30.93
CA GLY A 539 11.30 -1.99 29.98
C GLY A 539 10.86 -1.71 28.54
N GLN A 540 9.62 -1.26 28.36
CA GLN A 540 9.00 -1.06 27.05
C GLN A 540 9.12 0.36 26.52
#